data_AF-A0ABD2MGD7-F1
#
_entry.id   AF-A0ABD2MGD7-F1
#
_cell.length_a   1.000
_cell.length_b   1.000
_cell.length_c   1.000
_cell.angle_alpha   90.00
_cell.angle_beta   90.00
_cell.angle_gamma   90.00
#
_symmetry.space_group_name_H-M   'P 1'
#
loop_
_entity.id
_entity.type
_entity.pdbx_description
1 polymer ?
#
loop_
_entity_poly.entity_id
_entity_poly.type
_entity_poly.pdbx_seq_one_letter_code
_entity_poly.pdbx_strand_id
1 'polypeptide(L)'
;MNTPCNCCKKPTENHLVLICSICRNAFSNTCVGISSTEVRFIDSKKSISCSCKNCESIGSDIASLKTVIVSLQNEIKVLKVQANRNKSGNLDEQAWEELFLEFKDRQERKSNIMLYGLPEQPSNTPRYQRVAHENDEVHSVIRSIKPDVSDSVKIQRMGKFMANSNYFL
;
A
#
# COMPACT_ATOMS: atom_id res chain seq x y z
N MET A 1 -26.18 41.36 -44.39
CA MET A 1 -25.89 39.93 -44.66
C MET A 1 -26.50 39.13 -43.52
N ASN A 2 -27.40 38.19 -43.80
CA ASN A 2 -28.04 37.38 -42.77
C ASN A 2 -27.08 36.24 -42.38
N THR A 3 -26.65 36.22 -41.11
CA THR A 3 -25.84 35.11 -40.57
C THR A 3 -26.75 33.94 -40.25
N PRO A 4 -26.45 32.70 -40.70
CA PRO A 4 -27.27 31.54 -40.39
C PRO A 4 -27.15 31.14 -38.93
N CYS A 5 -28.27 30.76 -38.31
CA CYS A 5 -28.31 30.24 -36.96
C CYS A 5 -27.54 28.93 -36.85
N ASN A 6 -26.65 28.80 -35.87
CA ASN A 6 -25.82 27.60 -35.73
C ASN A 6 -26.61 26.35 -35.33
N CYS A 7 -27.75 26.50 -34.66
CA CYS A 7 -28.63 25.38 -34.27
C CYS A 7 -29.41 24.79 -35.45
N CYS A 8 -30.08 25.62 -36.24
CA CYS A 8 -31.04 25.17 -37.27
C CYS A 8 -30.58 25.46 -38.71
N LYS A 9 -29.43 26.12 -38.89
CA LYS A 9 -28.83 26.52 -40.17
C LYS A 9 -29.70 27.45 -41.05
N LYS A 10 -30.83 27.94 -40.53
CA LYS A 10 -31.69 28.90 -41.22
C LYS A 10 -31.12 30.32 -41.12
N PRO A 11 -31.31 31.17 -42.15
CA PRO A 11 -30.93 32.57 -42.08
C PRO A 11 -31.74 33.28 -41.00
N THR A 12 -31.08 34.19 -40.28
CA THR A 12 -31.68 34.94 -39.18
C THR A 12 -31.56 36.43 -39.39
N GLU A 13 -32.56 37.19 -38.95
CA GLU A 13 -32.56 38.65 -38.97
C GLU A 13 -31.64 39.19 -37.87
N ASN A 14 -30.88 40.24 -38.17
CA ASN A 14 -29.85 40.78 -37.28
C ASN A 14 -30.36 41.15 -35.87
N HIS A 15 -31.63 41.55 -35.73
CA HIS A 15 -32.21 41.96 -34.44
C HIS A 15 -32.73 40.80 -33.57
N LEU A 16 -32.62 39.57 -34.06
CA LEU A 16 -33.10 38.34 -33.40
C LEU A 16 -31.97 37.32 -33.20
N VAL A 17 -30.72 37.76 -33.35
CA VAL A 17 -29.52 36.93 -33.24
C VAL A 17 -28.80 37.20 -31.93
N LEU A 18 -28.49 36.14 -31.20
CA LEU A 18 -27.54 36.15 -30.11
C LEU A 18 -26.20 35.59 -30.59
N ILE A 19 -25.10 36.27 -30.25
CA ILE A 19 -23.75 35.82 -30.57
C ILE A 19 -23.12 35.24 -29.31
N CYS A 20 -22.68 33.99 -29.37
CA CYS A 20 -21.92 33.41 -28.27
C CYS A 20 -20.59 34.16 -28.08
N SER A 21 -20.30 34.60 -26.86
CA SER A 21 -19.09 35.35 -26.51
C SER A 21 -17.80 34.55 -26.74
N ILE A 22 -17.89 33.21 -26.68
CA ILE A 22 -16.75 32.30 -26.77
C ILE A 22 -16.50 31.86 -28.22
N CYS A 23 -17.46 31.14 -28.83
CA CYS A 23 -17.27 30.59 -30.18
C CYS A 23 -17.71 31.54 -31.31
N ARG A 24 -18.26 32.71 -30.98
CA ARG A 24 -18.74 33.74 -31.94
C ARG A 24 -19.81 33.28 -32.93
N ASN A 25 -20.37 32.09 -32.72
CA ASN A 25 -21.48 31.58 -33.52
C ASN A 25 -22.78 32.36 -33.22
N ALA A 26 -23.59 32.55 -34.26
CA ALA A 26 -24.89 33.19 -34.20
C ALA A 26 -26.00 32.18 -33.87
N PHE A 27 -26.96 32.59 -33.04
CA PHE A 27 -28.08 31.77 -32.61
C PHE A 27 -29.39 32.56 -32.72
N SER A 28 -30.39 31.97 -33.36
CA SER A 28 -31.75 32.53 -33.40
C SER A 28 -32.35 32.54 -32.00
N ASN A 29 -32.97 33.64 -31.59
CA ASN A 29 -33.68 33.76 -30.32
C ASN A 29 -34.70 32.62 -30.12
N THR A 30 -35.40 32.20 -31.17
CA THR A 30 -36.33 31.06 -31.17
C THR A 30 -35.65 29.72 -30.92
N CYS A 31 -34.43 29.51 -31.41
CA CYS A 31 -33.69 28.25 -31.20
C CYS A 31 -33.16 28.12 -29.78
N VAL A 32 -32.93 29.24 -29.08
CA VAL A 32 -32.43 29.25 -27.71
C VAL A 32 -33.53 29.50 -26.68
N GLY A 33 -34.76 29.76 -27.12
CA GLY A 33 -35.93 29.97 -26.25
C GLY A 33 -35.93 31.32 -25.54
N ILE A 34 -35.39 32.37 -26.17
CA ILE A 34 -35.28 33.71 -25.60
C ILE A 34 -36.17 34.68 -26.41
N SER A 35 -36.83 35.61 -25.73
CA SER A 35 -37.67 36.63 -26.37
C SER A 35 -36.86 37.70 -27.10
N SER A 36 -37.46 38.37 -28.08
CA SER A 36 -36.79 39.45 -28.82
C SER A 36 -36.43 40.66 -27.95
N THR A 37 -37.19 40.92 -26.89
CA THR A 37 -36.90 41.96 -25.89
C THR A 37 -35.67 41.63 -25.07
N GLU A 38 -35.49 40.37 -24.67
CA GLU A 38 -34.30 39.91 -23.96
C GLU A 38 -33.05 39.98 -24.84
N VAL A 39 -33.15 39.63 -26.12
CA VAL A 39 -32.02 39.79 -27.08
C VAL A 39 -31.57 41.25 -27.14
N ARG A 40 -32.51 42.19 -27.32
CA ARG A 40 -32.20 43.63 -27.33
C ARG A 40 -31.58 44.11 -26.03
N PHE A 41 -32.06 43.60 -24.89
CA PHE A 41 -31.51 43.93 -23.58
C PHE A 41 -30.06 43.46 -23.44
N ILE A 42 -29.77 42.20 -23.82
CA ILE A 42 -28.42 41.64 -23.81
C ILE A 42 -27.48 42.45 -24.71
N ASP A 43 -27.91 42.77 -25.95
CA ASP A 43 -27.10 43.56 -26.89
C ASP A 43 -26.84 44.99 -26.39
N SER A 44 -27.82 45.61 -25.73
CA SER A 44 -27.68 46.97 -25.19
C SER A 44 -26.73 47.05 -23.99
N LYS A 45 -26.57 45.93 -23.25
CA LYS A 45 -25.83 45.90 -21.99
C LYS A 45 -24.52 45.12 -22.15
N LYS A 46 -23.46 45.84 -22.52
CA LYS A 46 -22.10 45.29 -22.75
C LYS A 46 -21.53 44.44 -21.60
N SER A 47 -22.06 44.54 -20.39
CA SER A 47 -21.64 43.72 -19.24
C SER A 47 -22.20 42.30 -19.23
N ILE A 48 -23.19 41.99 -20.08
CA ILE A 48 -23.81 40.66 -20.14
C ILE A 48 -23.19 39.89 -21.31
N SER A 49 -22.51 38.79 -21.01
CA SER A 49 -22.00 37.85 -22.01
C SER A 49 -22.88 36.61 -22.10
N CYS A 50 -23.33 36.25 -23.30
CA CYS A 50 -24.05 35.01 -23.54
C CYS A 50 -23.08 33.93 -24.04
N SER A 51 -23.05 32.76 -23.40
CA SER A 51 -22.34 31.58 -23.87
C SER A 51 -23.33 30.51 -24.32
N CYS A 52 -23.02 29.78 -25.39
CA CYS A 52 -23.82 28.62 -25.78
C CYS A 52 -23.50 27.42 -24.87
N LYS A 53 -24.44 26.47 -24.75
CA LYS A 53 -24.31 25.28 -23.89
C LYS A 53 -23.02 24.49 -24.12
N ASN A 54 -22.57 24.36 -25.37
CA ASN A 54 -21.32 23.66 -25.68
C ASN A 54 -20.09 24.40 -25.12
N CYS A 55 -20.07 25.73 -25.19
CA CYS A 55 -18.95 26.50 -24.65
C CYS A 55 -18.99 26.54 -23.12
N GLU A 56 -20.18 26.51 -22.52
CA GLU A 56 -20.35 26.38 -21.08
C GLU A 56 -19.85 25.02 -20.56
N SER A 57 -20.20 23.92 -21.25
CA SER A 57 -19.74 22.57 -20.89
C SER A 57 -18.23 22.40 -21.07
N ILE A 58 -17.65 22.95 -22.15
CA ILE A 58 -16.19 22.95 -22.33
C ILE A 58 -15.50 23.69 -21.18
N GLY A 59 -16.08 24.79 -20.70
CA GLY A 59 -15.56 25.51 -19.54
C GLY A 59 -15.53 24.65 -18.27
N SER A 60 -16.61 23.91 -18.00
CA SER A 60 -16.65 22.98 -16.85
C SER A 60 -15.69 21.80 -17.00
N ASP A 61 -15.52 21.27 -18.22
CA ASP A 61 -14.62 20.15 -18.48
C ASP A 61 -13.16 20.57 -18.26
N ILE A 62 -12.78 21.78 -18.69
CA ILE A 62 -11.44 22.33 -18.46
C ILE A 62 -11.17 22.54 -16.97
N ALA A 63 -12.16 23.07 -16.22
CA ALA A 63 -12.03 23.23 -14.78
C ALA A 63 -11.84 21.87 -14.07
N SER A 64 -12.61 20.86 -14.48
CA SER A 64 -12.50 19.49 -13.96
C SER A 64 -11.14 18.86 -14.27
N LEU A 65 -10.67 19.00 -15.52
CA LEU A 65 -9.36 18.51 -15.95
C LEU A 65 -8.22 19.17 -15.16
N LYS A 66 -8.30 20.47 -14.90
CA LYS A 66 -7.32 21.19 -14.07
C LYS A 66 -7.24 20.60 -12.65
N THR A 67 -8.40 20.29 -12.04
CA THR A 67 -8.45 19.63 -10.72
C THR A 67 -7.77 18.26 -10.75
N VAL A 68 -8.02 17.45 -11.78
CA VAL A 68 -7.38 16.14 -11.94
C VAL A 68 -5.86 16.28 -12.09
N ILE A 69 -5.38 17.22 -12.92
CA ILE A 69 -3.95 17.48 -13.10
C ILE A 69 -3.28 17.85 -11.77
N VAL A 70 -3.90 18.74 -10.98
CA VAL A 70 -3.36 19.14 -9.67
C VAL A 70 -3.34 17.96 -8.69
N SER A 71 -4.37 17.11 -8.69
CA SER A 71 -4.39 15.88 -7.87
C SER A 71 -3.22 14.96 -8.22
N LEU A 72 -3.05 14.67 -9.51
CA LEU A 72 -1.97 13.80 -9.99
C LEU A 72 -0.58 14.37 -9.69
N GLN A 73 -0.39 15.68 -9.83
CA GLN A 73 0.87 16.34 -9.47
C GLN A 73 1.20 16.17 -7.98
N ASN A 74 0.18 16.25 -7.10
CA ASN A 74 0.34 16.02 -5.67
C ASN A 74 0.68 14.56 -5.37
N GLU A 75 -0.02 13.61 -5.99
CA GLU A 75 0.25 12.17 -5.83
C GLU A 75 1.68 11.82 -6.27
N ILE A 76 2.13 12.33 -7.42
CA ILE A 76 3.51 12.15 -7.88
C ILE A 76 4.51 12.71 -6.87
N LYS A 77 4.23 13.87 -6.28
CA LYS A 77 5.10 14.48 -5.26
C LYS A 77 5.20 13.61 -4.02
N VAL A 78 4.07 13.06 -3.54
CA VAL A 78 4.04 12.13 -2.39
C VAL A 78 4.82 10.85 -2.70
N LEU A 79 4.58 10.24 -3.86
CA LEU A 79 5.27 9.02 -4.28
C LEU A 79 6.78 9.21 -4.39
N LYS A 80 7.24 10.36 -4.92
CA LYS A 80 8.67 10.69 -4.96
C LYS A 80 9.30 10.80 -3.57
N VAL A 81 8.59 11.39 -2.61
CA VAL A 81 9.06 11.46 -1.21
C VAL A 81 9.15 10.07 -0.60
N GLN A 82 8.15 9.21 -0.80
CA GLN A 82 8.15 7.84 -0.30
C GLN A 82 9.27 7.00 -0.93
N ALA A 83 9.46 7.10 -2.25
CA ALA A 83 10.55 6.42 -2.95
C ALA A 83 11.93 6.84 -2.42
N ASN A 84 12.13 8.12 -2.11
CA ASN A 84 13.39 8.60 -1.53
C ASN A 84 13.60 8.09 -0.09
N ARG A 85 12.54 7.94 0.70
CA ARG A 85 12.61 7.30 2.04
C ARG A 85 12.97 5.82 1.92
N ASN A 86 12.41 5.12 0.95
CA ASN A 86 12.70 3.69 0.75
C ASN A 86 14.12 3.46 0.20
N LYS A 87 14.66 4.38 -0.61
CA LYS A 87 16.06 4.34 -1.06
C LYS A 87 17.09 4.52 0.05
N SER A 88 16.72 5.18 1.15
CA SER A 88 17.61 5.41 2.29
C SER A 88 17.59 4.26 3.31
N GLY A 89 16.74 3.25 3.10
CA GLY A 89 16.68 2.02 3.88
C GLY A 89 17.12 0.82 3.05
N ASN A 90 18.33 0.85 2.48
CA ASN A 90 19.01 -0.41 2.16
C ASN A 90 19.41 -1.03 3.50
N LEU A 91 18.46 -1.67 4.18
CA LEU A 91 18.83 -2.84 4.96
C LEU A 91 19.49 -3.76 3.95
N ASP A 92 20.78 -4.00 4.15
CA ASP A 92 21.57 -4.90 3.34
C ASP A 92 20.74 -6.17 3.09
N GLU A 93 20.61 -6.59 1.84
CA GLU A 93 19.82 -7.78 1.48
C GLU A 93 20.31 -8.99 2.30
N GLN A 94 21.59 -8.99 2.65
CA GLN A 94 22.23 -9.94 3.57
C GLN A 94 21.70 -9.87 5.00
N ALA A 95 21.40 -8.68 5.53
CA ALA A 95 20.85 -8.53 6.89
C ALA A 95 19.44 -9.12 7.02
N TRP A 96 18.64 -9.07 5.95
CA TRP A 96 17.33 -9.73 5.93
C TRP A 96 17.44 -11.25 5.89
N GLU A 97 18.39 -11.78 5.12
CA GLU A 97 18.66 -13.21 5.07
C GLU A 97 19.13 -13.73 6.44
N GLU A 98 20.05 -13.01 7.09
CA GLU A 98 20.52 -13.34 8.45
C GLU A 98 19.36 -13.35 9.47
N LEU A 99 18.51 -12.32 9.47
CA LEU A 99 17.35 -12.25 10.36
C LEU A 99 16.35 -13.40 10.10
N PHE A 100 16.14 -13.75 8.84
CA PHE A 100 15.25 -14.84 8.48
C PHE A 100 15.79 -16.19 8.95
N LEU A 101 17.09 -16.44 8.72
CA LEU A 101 17.77 -17.65 9.19
C LEU A 101 17.73 -17.75 10.71
N GLU A 102 18.02 -16.67 11.41
CA GLU A 102 17.97 -16.59 12.88
C GLU A 102 16.57 -16.94 13.42
N PHE A 103 15.53 -16.36 12.82
CA PHE A 103 14.16 -16.60 13.22
C PHE A 103 13.75 -18.05 12.98
N LYS A 104 14.09 -18.60 11.82
CA LYS A 104 13.85 -20.01 11.49
C LYS A 104 14.52 -20.92 12.51
N ASP A 105 15.79 -20.67 12.81
CA ASP A 105 16.56 -21.41 13.79
C ASP A 105 15.94 -21.36 15.19
N ARG A 106 15.44 -20.20 15.62
CA ARG A 106 14.68 -20.07 16.88
C ARG A 106 13.39 -20.86 16.85
N GLN A 107 12.65 -20.82 15.75
CA GLN A 107 11.38 -21.56 15.64
C GLN A 107 11.60 -23.07 15.69
N GLU A 108 12.69 -23.57 15.10
CA GLU A 108 13.06 -24.98 15.15
C GLU A 108 13.53 -25.40 16.56
N ARG A 109 14.24 -24.50 17.26
CA ARG A 109 14.82 -24.78 18.59
C ARG A 109 13.95 -24.37 19.78
N LYS A 110 12.82 -23.68 19.58
CA LYS A 110 11.98 -23.15 20.68
C LYS A 110 11.43 -24.22 21.62
N SER A 111 11.35 -25.46 21.14
CA SER A 111 10.86 -26.61 21.91
C SER A 111 12.00 -27.41 22.54
N ASN A 112 13.26 -27.04 22.30
CA ASN A 112 14.42 -27.71 22.88
C ASN A 112 14.60 -27.24 24.32
N ILE A 113 14.83 -28.19 25.22
CA ILE A 113 15.09 -27.92 26.63
C ILE A 113 16.52 -28.37 26.93
N MET A 114 17.31 -27.50 27.58
CA MET A 114 18.65 -27.83 28.04
C MET A 114 18.62 -28.15 29.53
N LEU A 115 19.05 -29.35 29.88
CA LEU A 115 19.18 -29.81 31.26
C LEU A 115 20.66 -29.80 31.64
N TYR A 116 20.98 -29.13 32.75
CA TYR A 116 22.34 -29.02 33.28
C TYR A 116 22.42 -29.69 34.66
N GLY A 117 23.62 -30.17 35.00
CA GLY A 117 23.88 -30.73 36.33
C GLY A 117 23.31 -32.13 36.55
N LEU A 118 22.97 -32.87 35.48
CA LEU A 118 22.60 -34.28 35.61
C LEU A 118 23.83 -35.10 36.03
N PRO A 119 23.72 -35.98 37.04
CA PRO A 119 24.83 -36.81 37.50
C PRO A 119 25.28 -37.77 36.39
N GLU A 120 26.55 -37.69 36.00
CA GLU A 120 27.14 -38.58 35.00
C GLU A 120 27.47 -39.95 35.60
N GLN A 121 27.07 -41.01 34.91
CA GLN A 121 27.53 -42.36 35.22
C GLN A 121 29.03 -42.50 34.90
N PRO A 122 29.81 -43.26 35.70
CA PRO A 122 31.25 -43.37 35.53
C PRO A 122 31.62 -43.99 34.18
N SER A 123 32.80 -43.65 33.67
CA SER A 123 33.25 -44.04 32.32
C SER A 123 33.40 -45.55 32.11
N ASN A 124 33.51 -46.32 33.20
CA ASN A 124 33.57 -47.79 33.17
C ASN A 124 32.20 -48.45 32.94
N THR A 125 31.09 -47.71 33.03
CA THR A 125 29.75 -48.23 32.77
C THR A 125 29.52 -48.43 31.26
N PRO A 126 28.99 -49.57 30.82
CA PRO A 126 28.66 -49.81 29.41
C PRO A 126 27.76 -48.69 28.83
N ARG A 127 28.00 -48.30 27.58
CA ARG A 127 27.30 -47.19 26.92
C ARG A 127 25.77 -47.33 26.99
N TYR A 128 25.24 -48.52 26.74
CA TYR A 128 23.80 -48.76 26.74
C TYR A 128 23.15 -48.51 28.11
N GLN A 129 23.83 -48.88 29.20
CA GLN A 129 23.35 -48.64 30.57
C GLN A 129 23.40 -47.15 30.92
N ARG A 130 24.45 -46.44 30.49
CA ARG A 130 24.55 -44.98 30.68
C ARG A 130 23.41 -44.24 30.01
N VAL A 131 23.13 -44.57 28.74
CA VAL A 131 22.02 -43.97 27.98
C VAL A 131 20.66 -44.27 28.62
N ALA A 132 20.44 -45.50 29.11
CA ALA A 132 19.19 -45.85 29.80
C ALA A 132 19.02 -45.03 31.09
N HIS A 133 20.05 -44.96 31.93
CA HIS A 133 20.01 -44.16 33.15
C HIS A 133 19.81 -42.67 32.87
N GLU A 134 20.45 -42.11 31.85
CA GLU A 134 20.26 -40.72 31.44
C GLU A 134 18.83 -40.45 31.00
N ASN A 135 18.22 -41.36 30.22
CA ASN A 135 16.84 -41.23 29.82
C ASN A 135 15.90 -41.26 31.02
N ASP A 136 16.11 -42.19 31.96
CA ASP A 136 15.29 -42.32 33.17
C ASP A 136 15.36 -41.05 34.04
N GLU A 137 16.55 -40.50 34.24
CA GLU A 137 16.76 -39.25 34.97
C GLU A 137 16.08 -38.06 34.28
N VAL A 138 16.25 -37.92 32.96
CA VAL A 138 15.59 -36.85 32.19
C VAL A 138 14.07 -36.97 32.29
N HIS A 139 13.51 -38.17 32.16
CA HIS A 139 12.08 -38.41 32.32
C HIS A 139 11.60 -38.12 33.74
N SER A 140 12.39 -38.47 34.76
CA SER A 140 12.10 -38.15 36.17
C SER A 140 12.00 -36.64 36.38
N VAL A 141 12.97 -35.88 35.89
CA VAL A 141 12.96 -34.40 35.97
C VAL A 141 11.76 -33.83 35.22
N ILE A 142 11.49 -34.28 34.00
CA ILE A 142 10.36 -33.79 33.20
C ILE A 142 9.03 -34.06 33.90
N ARG A 143 8.82 -35.28 34.41
CA ARG A 143 7.59 -35.66 35.12
C ARG A 143 7.43 -34.90 36.43
N SER A 144 8.52 -34.52 37.09
CA SER A 144 8.47 -33.68 38.29
C SER A 144 7.92 -32.27 38.02
N ILE A 145 8.16 -31.74 36.82
CA ILE A 145 7.67 -30.42 36.39
C ILE A 145 6.25 -30.54 35.82
N LYS A 146 6.00 -31.56 34.99
CA LYS A 146 4.71 -31.82 34.35
C LYS A 146 4.44 -33.33 34.25
N PRO A 147 3.58 -33.88 35.12
CA PRO A 147 3.33 -35.33 35.19
C PRO A 147 2.77 -35.93 33.90
N ASP A 148 1.95 -35.17 33.16
CA ASP A 148 1.22 -35.63 31.97
C ASP A 148 1.98 -35.38 30.65
N VAL A 149 3.31 -35.37 30.66
CA VAL A 149 4.11 -35.22 29.43
C VAL A 149 4.17 -36.54 28.67
N SER A 150 3.85 -36.48 27.37
CA SER A 150 4.02 -37.57 26.41
C SER A 150 5.48 -38.03 26.32
N ASP A 151 5.73 -39.34 26.25
CA ASP A 151 7.07 -39.94 26.18
C ASP A 151 7.81 -39.70 24.83
N SER A 152 7.26 -38.91 23.91
CA SER A 152 7.84 -38.64 22.59
C SER A 152 9.03 -37.67 22.59
N VAL A 153 9.75 -37.53 23.71
CA VAL A 153 10.87 -36.60 23.86
C VAL A 153 12.15 -37.26 23.34
N LYS A 154 12.81 -36.61 22.37
CA LYS A 154 14.13 -37.05 21.89
C LYS A 154 15.21 -36.47 22.80
N ILE A 155 15.99 -37.35 23.40
CA ILE A 155 17.09 -36.98 24.30
C ILE A 155 18.41 -37.06 23.52
N GLN A 156 19.21 -36.00 23.59
CA GLN A 156 20.52 -35.94 22.96
C GLN A 156 21.54 -35.30 23.91
N ARG A 157 22.62 -36.01 24.20
CA ARG A 157 23.76 -35.49 24.96
C ARG A 157 24.55 -34.51 24.10
N MET A 158 24.80 -33.31 24.62
CA MET A 158 25.55 -32.25 23.92
C MET A 158 27.04 -32.22 24.22
N GLY A 159 27.51 -33.00 25.20
CA GLY A 159 28.91 -33.09 25.57
C GLY A 159 29.19 -32.69 27.02
N LYS A 160 30.46 -32.73 27.42
CA LYS A 160 30.88 -32.32 28.77
C LYS A 160 31.39 -30.89 28.75
N PHE A 161 30.86 -30.04 29.61
CA PHE A 161 31.43 -28.71 29.80
C PHE A 161 32.80 -28.83 30.47
N MET A 162 33.85 -28.43 29.76
CA MET A 162 35.21 -28.37 30.26
C MET A 162 35.51 -26.91 30.59
N ALA A 163 35.59 -26.52 31.87
CA ALA A 163 35.80 -25.12 32.25
C ALA A 163 37.08 -24.47 31.65
N ASN A 164 38.05 -25.29 31.24
CA ASN A 164 39.31 -24.85 30.63
C ASN A 164 39.30 -24.85 29.09
N SER A 165 38.16 -25.18 28.46
CA SER A 165 37.97 -25.19 27.01
C SER A 165 36.62 -24.57 26.69
N ASN A 166 36.60 -23.46 25.94
CA ASN A 166 35.35 -22.80 25.51
C ASN A 166 34.53 -23.63 24.49
N TYR A 167 34.73 -24.95 24.43
CA TYR A 167 34.09 -25.88 23.51
C TYR A 167 33.43 -27.03 24.28
N PHE A 168 32.24 -27.41 23.83
CA PHE A 168 31.61 -28.67 24.20
C PHE A 168 32.25 -29.79 23.38
N LEU A 169 32.84 -30.80 24.05
CA LEU A 169 33.35 -32.04 23.44
C LEU A 169 32.33 -33.16 23.60
#